data_AF-A0A8J6GGJ0-F1
#
_entry.id   AF-A0A8J6GGJ0-F1
#
_cell.length_a   1.000
_cell.length_b   1.000
_cell.length_c   1.000
_cell.angle_alpha   90.00
_cell.angle_beta   90.00
_cell.angle_gamma   90.00
#
_symmetry.space_group_name_H-M   'P 1'
#
loop_
_entity.id
_entity.type
_entity.pdbx_description
1 polymer ?
#
loop_
_entity_poly.entity_id
_entity_poly.type
_entity_poly.pdbx_seq_one_letter_code
_entity_poly.pdbx_strand_id
1 'polypeptide(L)' 'MRISVRIEHIKCLKSRDSFLSRGKEDGQKKKEAKEKVTWVQLKRQPAPPREAHFVRTNKMEPELLEPIPYEFMA' A
#
# COMPACT_ATOMS: atom_id res chain seq x y z
N MET A 1 19.76 -18.38 -21.49
CA MET A 1 19.23 -19.77 -21.39
C MET A 1 17.71 -19.71 -21.44
N ARG A 2 17.05 -20.54 -22.24
CA ARG A 2 15.58 -20.59 -22.36
C ARG A 2 15.12 -21.99 -21.92
N ILE A 3 14.00 -22.07 -21.20
CA ILE A 3 13.47 -23.32 -20.66
C ILE A 3 12.15 -23.63 -21.37
N SER A 4 11.97 -24.87 -21.82
CA SER A 4 10.74 -25.35 -22.44
C SER A 4 9.81 -25.92 -21.39
N VAL A 5 8.58 -25.39 -21.30
CA VAL A 5 7.58 -25.78 -20.28
C VAL A 5 6.23 -26.02 -20.97
N ARG A 6 5.47 -27.03 -20.52
CA ARG A 6 4.11 -27.32 -21.02
C ARG A 6 3.10 -26.29 -20.52
N ILE A 7 2.04 -26.03 -21.28
CA ILE A 7 1.06 -24.99 -20.95
C ILE A 7 0.28 -25.25 -19.66
N GLU A 8 0.11 -26.52 -19.27
CA GLU A 8 -0.53 -26.94 -18.02
C GLU A 8 0.21 -26.42 -16.77
N HIS A 9 1.52 -26.19 -16.87
CA HIS A 9 2.35 -25.67 -15.79
C HIS A 9 2.45 -24.14 -15.79
N ILE A 10 1.81 -23.47 -16.75
CA ILE A 10 1.88 -22.03 -16.91
C ILE A 10 0.57 -21.41 -16.46
N LYS A 11 0.63 -20.57 -15.42
CA LYS A 11 -0.49 -19.76 -14.96
C LYS A 11 -0.25 -18.29 -15.27
N CYS A 12 -1.30 -17.59 -15.69
CA CYS A 12 -1.21 -16.14 -15.89
C CYS A 12 -0.90 -15.41 -14.57
N LEU A 13 0.10 -14.54 -14.60
CA LEU A 13 0.55 -13.77 -13.44
C LEU A 13 -0.28 -12.51 -13.26
N LYS A 14 -0.96 -12.40 -12.10
CA LYS A 14 -1.76 -11.23 -11.72
C LYS A 14 -0.95 -9.94 -11.58
N SER A 15 0.37 -10.03 -11.38
CA SER A 15 1.25 -8.86 -11.26
C SER A 15 1.27 -8.03 -12.54
N ARG A 16 1.30 -8.67 -13.72
CA ARG A 16 1.27 -8.00 -15.02
C ARG A 16 -0.07 -7.33 -15.26
N ASP A 17 -1.17 -8.01 -14.96
CA ASP A 17 -2.52 -7.45 -15.11
C ASP A 17 -2.68 -6.18 -14.26
N SER A 18 -2.22 -6.22 -13.01
CA SER A 18 -2.22 -5.05 -12.12
C SER A 18 -1.35 -3.89 -12.62
N PHE A 19 -0.31 -4.18 -13.41
CA PHE A 19 0.54 -3.15 -14.00
C PHE A 19 -0.14 -2.52 -15.22
N LEU A 20 -0.77 -3.34 -16.07
CA LEU A 20 -1.51 -2.87 -17.24
C LEU A 20 -2.75 -2.07 -16.87
N SER A 21 -3.48 -2.46 -15.82
CA SER A 21 -4.64 -1.69 -15.33
C SER A 21 -4.22 -0.28 -14.92
N ARG A 22 -3.11 -0.16 -14.17
CA ARG A 22 -2.55 1.13 -13.75
C ARG A 22 -2.10 2.00 -14.91
N GLY A 23 -1.44 1.42 -15.92
CA GLY A 23 -1.03 2.17 -17.10
C GLY A 23 -2.21 2.78 -17.86
N LYS A 24 -3.36 2.09 -17.88
CA LYS A 24 -4.60 2.62 -18.45
C LYS A 24 -5.16 3.76 -17.61
N GLU A 25 -5.24 3.58 -16.29
CA GLU A 25 -5.71 4.62 -15.34
C GLU A 25 -4.85 5.89 -15.40
N ASP A 26 -3.52 5.76 -15.41
CA ASP A 26 -2.60 6.90 -15.50
C ASP A 26 -2.73 7.63 -16.83
N GLY A 27 -2.94 6.88 -17.92
CA GLY A 27 -3.21 7.45 -19.24
C GLY A 27 -4.50 8.27 -19.28
N GLN A 28 -5.56 7.80 -18.62
CA GLN A 28 -6.81 8.55 -18.49
C GLN A 28 -6.62 9.81 -17.64
N LYS A 29 -6.01 9.69 -16.46
CA LYS A 29 -5.73 10.83 -15.57
C LYS A 29 -4.88 11.90 -16.26
N LYS A 30 -3.91 11.51 -17.08
CA LYS A 30 -3.08 12.44 -17.85
C LYS A 30 -3.89 13.21 -18.89
N LYS A 31 -4.87 12.58 -19.55
CA LYS A 31 -5.77 13.25 -20.50
C LYS A 31 -6.65 14.27 -19.78
N GLU A 32 -7.30 13.86 -18.70
CA GLU A 32 -8.17 14.73 -17.90
C GLU A 32 -7.39 15.91 -17.29
N ALA A 33 -6.17 15.67 -16.80
CA ALA A 33 -5.28 16.71 -16.29
C ALA A 33 -4.91 17.73 -17.37
N LYS A 34 -4.69 17.26 -18.61
CA LYS A 34 -4.40 18.14 -19.76
C LYS A 34 -5.62 18.99 -20.13
N GLU A 35 -6.83 18.42 -20.11
CA GLU A 35 -8.08 19.13 -20.39
C GLU A 35 -8.39 20.20 -19.31
N LYS A 36 -8.21 19.84 -18.04
CA LYS A 36 -8.43 20.74 -16.89
C LYS A 36 -7.26 21.68 -16.62
N VAL A 37 -6.18 21.58 -17.40
CA VAL A 37 -4.91 22.32 -17.21
C VAL A 37 -4.40 22.24 -15.76
N THR A 38 -4.57 21.07 -15.14
CA THR A 38 -4.17 20.81 -13.75
C THR A 38 -2.99 19.85 -13.73
N TRP A 39 -2.03 20.04 -12.81
CA TRP A 39 -0.94 19.10 -12.64
C TRP A 39 -1.37 17.92 -11.75
N VAL A 40 -1.04 16.68 -12.14
CA VAL A 40 -1.38 15.47 -11.39
C VAL A 40 -0.14 14.60 -11.17
N GLN A 41 0.06 14.14 -9.94
CA GLN A 41 1.11 13.19 -9.60
C GLN A 41 0.69 11.76 -10.00
N LEU A 42 1.33 11.20 -11.02
CA LEU A 42 1.05 9.83 -11.50
C LEU A 42 1.90 8.76 -10.79
N LYS A 43 3.00 9.17 -10.15
CA LYS A 43 3.90 8.24 -9.46
C LYS A 43 3.34 7.83 -8.10
N ARG A 44 3.36 6.54 -7.81
CA ARG A 44 3.09 6.00 -6.48
C ARG A 44 4.08 6.55 -5.46
N GLN A 45 3.57 6.95 -4.30
CA GLN A 45 4.38 7.34 -3.14
C GLN A 45 4.35 6.19 -2.11
N PRO A 46 5.42 6.02 -1.32
CA PRO A 46 5.36 5.17 -0.14
C PRO A 46 4.33 5.71 0.86
N ALA A 47 3.97 4.89 1.85
CA ALA A 47 3.10 5.34 2.92
C ALA A 47 3.72 6.57 3.62
N PRO A 48 3.05 7.73 3.62
CA PRO A 48 3.55 8.90 4.33
C PRO A 48 3.45 8.67 5.85
N PRO A 49 4.16 9.48 6.66
CA PRO A 49 3.92 9.54 8.09
C PRO A 49 2.43 9.77 8.39
N ARG A 50 1.92 9.19 9.48
CA ARG A 50 0.54 9.42 9.90
C ARG A 50 0.34 10.91 10.16
N GLU A 51 -0.79 11.43 9.71
CA GLU A 51 -1.16 12.83 9.94
C GLU A 51 -1.39 13.07 11.45
N ALA A 52 -1.07 14.28 11.88
CA ALA A 52 -1.32 14.70 13.25
C ALA A 52 -2.83 14.69 13.52
N HIS A 53 -3.23 14.03 14.61
CA HIS A 53 -4.61 13.97 15.05
C HIS A 53 -4.68 14.06 16.58
N PHE A 54 -5.77 14.63 17.08
CA PHE A 54 -6.03 14.68 18.52
C PHE A 54 -6.73 13.41 18.98
N VAL A 55 -6.13 12.72 19.93
CA VAL A 55 -6.76 11.60 20.64
C VAL A 55 -7.47 12.18 21.87
N ARG A 56 -8.80 12.09 21.91
CA ARG A 56 -9.60 12.51 23.06
C ARG A 56 -9.96 11.30 23.92
N THR A 57 -9.69 11.42 25.20
CA THR A 57 -10.00 10.41 26.20
C THR A 57 -11.34 10.74 26.84
N ASN A 58 -12.45 10.32 26.20
CA ASN A 58 -13.78 10.70 26.68
C ASN A 58 -14.18 9.96 27.98
N LYS A 59 -13.86 8.67 28.09
CA LYS A 59 -14.32 7.80 29.20
C LYS A 59 -13.39 6.64 29.57
N MET A 60 -12.26 6.48 28.88
CA MET A 60 -11.33 5.36 29.09
C MET A 60 -9.98 5.93 29.51
N GLU A 61 -9.70 5.97 30.80
CA GLU A 61 -8.39 6.41 31.28
C GLU A 61 -7.27 5.54 30.69
N PRO A 62 -6.11 6.13 30.34
CA PRO A 62 -4.98 5.35 29.86
C PRO A 62 -4.53 4.37 30.95
N GLU A 63 -4.48 3.09 30.60
CA GLU A 63 -4.04 2.05 31.53
C GLU A 63 -2.56 2.22 31.89
N LEU A 64 -2.26 2.18 33.19
CA LEU A 64 -0.90 2.15 33.69
C LEU A 64 -0.36 0.71 33.54
N LEU A 65 0.64 0.54 32.69
CA LEU A 65 1.32 -0.74 32.51
C LEU A 65 2.63 -0.74 33.30
N GLU A 66 2.80 -1.72 34.18
CA GLU A 66 4.03 -1.94 34.95
C GLU A 66 4.90 -3.02 34.27
N PRO A 67 6.24 -2.88 34.32
CA PRO A 67 7.13 -3.91 33.82
C PRO A 67 6.96 -5.20 34.64
N ILE A 68 6.89 -6.33 33.95
CA ILE A 68 6.83 -7.64 34.59
C ILE A 68 8.20 -7.92 35.25
N PRO A 69 8.25 -8.37 36.51
CA PRO A 69 9.51 -8.73 37.17
C PRO A 69 10.20 -9.90 36.47
N TYR A 70 11.52 -9.99 36.60
CA TYR A 70 12.29 -11.10 36.05
C TYR A 70 11.98 -12.39 36.81
N GLU A 71 11.54 -13.42 36.07
CA GLU A 71 11.31 -14.76 36.60
C GLU A 71 12.14 -15.79 35.83
N PHE A 72 12.82 -16.66 36.56
CA PHE A 72 13.47 -17.83 35.98
C PHE A 72 12.43 -18.96 35.89
N MET A 73 11.89 -19.20 34.70
CA MET A 73 11.01 -20.33 34.45
C MET A 73 11.86 -21.57 34.15
N ALA A 74 11.80 -22.57 35.04
CA ALA A 74 12.44 -23.87 34.90
C ALA A 74 11.53 -24.89 34.20
#